data_AF-A0A1S1WTT6-F1
#
_entry.id   AF-A0A1S1WTT6-F1
#
_cell.length_a   1.000
_cell.length_b   1.000
_cell.length_c   1.000
_cell.angle_alpha   90.00
_cell.angle_beta   90.00
_cell.angle_gamma   90.00
#
_symmetry.space_group_name_H-M   'P 1'
#
loop_
_entity.id
_entity.type
_entity.pdbx_description
1 polymer ?
#
loop_
_entity_poly.entity_id
_entity_poly.type
_entity_poly.pdbx_seq_one_letter_code
_entity_poly.pdbx_strand_id
1 'polypeptide(L)'
;MQTDDQEFIGFVEQLQEWHAGQVAQLRLITENRTVDLRLNDLEVSAGSDIAKGLRLGIEIALQKLGTLPFTVREEEIEEDSDGQAD
;
A
#
# COMPACT_ATOMS: atom_id res chain seq x y z
N MET A 1 9.14 -4.08 -13.45
CA MET A 1 9.87 -3.05 -14.24
C MET A 1 11.31 -3.09 -13.76
N GLN A 2 12.25 -3.08 -14.68
CA GLN A 2 13.69 -3.00 -14.41
C GLN A 2 14.18 -1.65 -14.94
N THR A 3 15.00 -0.98 -14.16
CA THR A 3 15.52 0.37 -14.43
C THR A 3 16.67 0.63 -13.47
N ASP A 4 17.66 1.41 -13.91
CA ASP A 4 18.82 1.87 -13.14
C ASP A 4 18.65 3.31 -12.64
N ASP A 5 17.64 4.03 -13.15
CA ASP A 5 17.25 5.37 -12.70
C ASP A 5 16.88 5.40 -11.21
N GLN A 6 17.81 5.93 -10.41
CA GLN A 6 17.71 6.04 -8.95
C GLN A 6 16.59 6.98 -8.49
N GLU A 7 16.29 8.04 -9.24
CA GLU A 7 15.20 8.96 -8.89
C GLU A 7 13.85 8.26 -9.07
N PHE A 8 13.72 7.49 -10.15
CA PHE A 8 12.52 6.69 -10.38
C PHE A 8 12.34 5.59 -9.34
N ILE A 9 13.41 4.87 -8.96
CA ILE A 9 13.36 3.85 -7.91
C ILE A 9 12.89 4.48 -6.60
N GLY A 10 13.52 5.58 -6.17
CA GLY A 10 13.14 6.26 -4.93
C GLY A 10 11.70 6.77 -4.94
N PHE A 11 11.20 7.26 -6.07
CA PHE A 11 9.79 7.63 -6.21
C PHE A 11 8.86 6.42 -6.06
N VAL A 12 9.19 5.28 -6.65
CA VAL A 12 8.38 4.07 -6.54
C VAL A 12 8.34 3.55 -5.10
N GLU A 13 9.46 3.57 -4.39
CA GLU A 13 9.51 3.18 -2.98
C GLU A 13 8.61 4.07 -2.11
N GLN A 14 8.68 5.40 -2.29
CA GLN A 14 7.80 6.33 -1.59
C GLN A 14 6.32 6.07 -1.90
N LEU A 15 6.00 5.76 -3.15
CA LEU A 15 4.64 5.41 -3.56
C LEU A 15 4.17 4.10 -2.90
N GLN A 16 5.04 3.10 -2.82
CA GLN A 16 4.75 1.82 -2.17
C GLN A 16 4.52 1.99 -0.66
N GLU A 17 5.38 2.78 0.00
CA GLU A 17 5.24 3.07 1.44
C GLU A 17 3.95 3.84 1.72
N TRP A 18 3.67 4.88 0.93
CA TRP A 18 2.42 5.64 1.04
C TRP A 18 1.20 4.73 0.89
N HIS A 19 1.19 3.87 -0.13
CA HIS A 19 0.10 2.92 -0.38
C HIS A 19 -0.07 1.93 0.77
N ALA A 20 1.03 1.36 1.27
CA ALA A 20 1.01 0.46 2.42
C ALA A 20 0.42 1.15 3.67
N GLY A 21 0.76 2.41 3.91
CA GLY A 21 0.18 3.24 4.97
C GLY A 21 -1.33 3.41 4.84
N GLN A 22 -1.82 3.71 3.63
CA GLN A 22 -3.27 3.81 3.37
C GLN A 22 -3.99 2.48 3.63
N VAL A 23 -3.43 1.38 3.12
CA VAL A 23 -3.99 0.04 3.31
C VAL A 23 -4.04 -0.35 4.79
N ALA A 24 -3.00 -0.04 5.56
CA ALA A 24 -2.95 -0.32 6.99
C ALA A 24 -4.04 0.45 7.77
N GLN A 25 -4.25 1.73 7.46
CA GLN A 25 -5.31 2.53 8.08
C GLN A 25 -6.71 1.99 7.77
N LEU A 26 -6.95 1.61 6.52
CA LEU A 26 -8.22 1.02 6.10
C LEU A 26 -8.48 -0.32 6.79
N ARG A 27 -7.45 -1.17 6.93
CA ARG A 27 -7.55 -2.44 7.67
C ARG A 27 -7.92 -2.20 9.13
N LEU A 28 -7.28 -1.21 9.78
CA LEU A 28 -7.57 -0.85 11.17
C LEU A 28 -9.06 -0.51 11.38
N ILE A 29 -9.68 0.20 10.45
CA ILE A 29 -11.12 0.53 10.49
C ILE A 29 -11.99 -0.74 10.39
N THR A 30 -11.60 -1.70 9.55
CA THR A 30 -12.36 -2.95 9.36
C THR A 30 -12.18 -3.95 10.51
N GLU A 31 -11.02 -3.93 11.17
CA GLU A 31 -10.67 -4.80 12.30
C GLU A 31 -11.29 -4.29 13.61
N ASN A 32 -11.35 -2.97 13.83
CA ASN A 32 -11.87 -2.35 15.04
C ASN A 32 -13.35 -1.98 14.91
N ARG A 33 -14.21 -2.99 14.82
CA ARG A 33 -15.66 -2.81 14.53
C ARG A 33 -16.48 -2.16 15.65
N THR A 34 -15.93 -2.07 16.86
CA THR A 34 -16.62 -1.55 18.04
C THR A 34 -16.33 -0.07 18.32
N VAL A 35 -15.39 0.53 17.59
CA VAL A 35 -14.95 1.90 17.81
C VAL A 35 -15.72 2.83 16.87
N ASP A 36 -16.09 4.01 17.39
CA ASP A 36 -16.70 5.07 16.61
C ASP A 36 -15.70 5.62 15.59
N LEU A 37 -16.19 5.94 14.40
CA LEU A 37 -15.35 6.45 13.33
C LEU A 37 -15.43 7.97 13.31
N ARG A 38 -14.26 8.62 13.28
CA ARG A 38 -14.18 10.07 13.08
C ARG A 38 -13.60 10.38 11.70
N LEU A 39 -14.38 11.07 10.89
CA LEU A 39 -14.04 11.52 9.55
C LEU A 39 -14.13 13.05 9.52
N ASN A 40 -13.00 13.72 9.78
CA ASN A 40 -12.95 15.17 10.01
C ASN A 40 -13.90 15.60 11.15
N ASP A 41 -14.96 16.32 10.79
CA ASP A 41 -16.00 16.80 11.70
C ASP A 41 -17.19 15.85 11.82
N LEU A 42 -17.20 14.74 11.07
CA LEU A 42 -18.24 13.72 11.13
C LEU A 42 -17.85 12.62 12.12
N GLU A 43 -18.71 12.36 13.09
CA GLU A 43 -18.62 11.22 13.99
C GLU A 43 -19.70 10.19 13.62
N VAL A 44 -19.27 8.94 13.40
CA VAL A 44 -20.14 7.84 13.01
C VAL A 44 -20.07 6.76 14.07
N SER A 45 -21.20 6.54 14.77
CA SER A 45 -21.27 5.51 15.80
C SER A 45 -21.01 4.11 15.22
N ALA A 46 -20.21 3.31 15.90
CA ALA A 46 -19.73 2.00 15.47
C ALA A 46 -20.85 1.04 15.06
N GLY A 47 -22.00 1.11 15.73
CA GLY A 47 -23.16 0.24 15.50
C GLY A 47 -24.14 0.75 14.43
N SER A 48 -23.95 1.98 13.93
CA SER A 48 -24.84 2.58 12.94
C SER A 48 -24.80 1.83 11.61
N ASP A 49 -25.89 1.91 10.83
CA ASP A 49 -25.92 1.32 9.48
C ASP A 49 -24.93 2.02 8.53
N ILE A 50 -24.63 3.30 8.79
CA ILE A 50 -23.59 4.05 8.08
C ILE A 50 -22.21 3.41 8.33
N ALA A 51 -21.86 3.10 9.59
CA ALA A 51 -20.59 2.44 9.90
C ALA A 51 -20.47 1.06 9.23
N LYS A 52 -21.57 0.30 9.16
CA LYS A 52 -21.61 -0.99 8.45
C LYS A 52 -21.36 -0.80 6.95
N GLY A 53 -22.03 0.18 6.32
CA GLY A 53 -21.85 0.52 4.91
C GLY A 53 -20.43 0.97 4.58
N LEU A 54 -19.84 1.83 5.44
CA LEU A 54 -18.45 2.28 5.29
C LEU A 54 -17.47 1.10 5.35
N ARG A 55 -17.60 0.21 6.34
CA ARG A 55 -16.72 -0.97 6.47
C ARG A 55 -16.85 -1.91 5.27
N LEU A 56 -18.07 -2.13 4.78
CA LEU A 56 -18.28 -2.93 3.57
C LEU A 56 -17.61 -2.29 2.35
N GLY A 57 -17.75 -0.97 2.18
CA GLY A 57 -17.08 -0.23 1.11
C GLY A 57 -15.55 -0.33 1.20
N ILE A 58 -15.00 -0.24 2.40
CA ILE A 58 -13.56 -0.40 2.66
C ILE A 58 -13.09 -1.82 2.33
N GLU A 59 -13.84 -2.86 2.74
CA GLU A 59 -13.50 -4.25 2.39
C GLU A 59 -13.46 -4.45 0.87
N ILE A 60 -14.42 -3.89 0.12
CA ILE A 60 -14.41 -3.92 -1.36
C ILE A 60 -13.18 -3.20 -1.92
N ALA A 61 -12.87 -2.00 -1.39
CA ALA A 61 -11.70 -1.24 -1.82
C ALA A 61 -10.40 -2.00 -1.56
N LEU A 62 -10.23 -2.61 -0.38
CA LEU A 62 -9.08 -3.43 -0.04
C LEU A 62 -8.94 -4.67 -0.93
N GLN A 63 -10.04 -5.31 -1.33
CA GLN A 63 -9.99 -6.44 -2.26
C GLN A 63 -9.52 -6.04 -3.67
N LYS A 64 -9.83 -4.82 -4.11
CA LYS A 64 -9.50 -4.35 -5.45
C LYS A 64 -8.17 -3.61 -5.52
N LEU A 65 -7.82 -2.90 -4.46
CA LEU A 65 -6.74 -1.90 -4.42
C LEU A 65 -5.76 -2.12 -3.26
N GLY A 66 -5.96 -3.15 -2.43
CA GLY A 66 -5.12 -3.42 -1.27
C GLY A 66 -3.71 -3.91 -1.60
N THR A 67 -3.45 -4.25 -2.86
CA THR A 67 -2.13 -4.62 -3.37
C THR A 67 -1.82 -3.85 -4.64
N LEU A 68 -0.60 -3.34 -4.76
CA LEU A 68 -0.17 -2.68 -5.99
C LEU A 68 -0.03 -3.71 -7.13
N PRO A 69 -0.40 -3.37 -8.37
CA PRO A 69 -0.35 -4.30 -9.51
C PRO A 69 1.06 -4.42 -10.11
N PHE A 70 2.10 -4.00 -9.40
CA PHE A 70 3.47 -4.02 -9.88
C PHE A 70 4.46 -4.27 -8.75
N THR A 71 5.63 -4.76 -9.13
CA THR A 71 6.81 -4.87 -8.29
C THR A 71 7.99 -4.28 -9.07
N VAL A 72 8.81 -3.49 -8.40
CA VAL A 72 10.09 -3.00 -8.94
C VAL A 72 11.18 -3.78 -8.24
N ARG A 73 12.15 -4.24 -9.02
CA ARG A 73 13.36 -4.91 -8.54
C ARG A 73 14.52 -4.12 -9.11
N GLU A 74 15.53 -3.86 -8.30
CA GLU A 74 16.79 -3.33 -8.80
C GLU A 74 17.36 -4.33 -9.81
N GLU A 75 17.92 -3.81 -10.90
CA GLU A 75 18.66 -4.63 -11.85
C GLU A 75 19.97 -5.05 -11.18
N GLU A 76 20.10 -6.33 -10.83
CA GLU A 76 21.39 -6.89 -10.44
C GLU A 76 22.30 -6.81 -11.67
N ILE A 77 23.21 -5.84 -11.68
CA ILE A 77 24.28 -5.79 -12.68
C ILE A 77 25.19 -6.97 -12.34
N GLU A 78 25.06 -8.07 -13.09
CA GLU A 78 26.06 -9.14 -13.06
C GLU A 78 27.38 -8.51 -13.52
N GLU A 79 28.31 -8.32 -12.58
CA GLU A 79 29.71 -8.03 -12.90
C GLU A 79 30.24 -9.24 -13.67
N ASP A 80 30.26 -9.15 -15.01
CA ASP A 80 31.02 -10.05 -15.88
C ASP A 80 32.48 -9.99 -15.41
N SER A 81 32.86 -10.97 -14.59
CA SER A 81 34.23 -11.25 -14.20
C SER A 81 34.96 -11.79 -15.42
N ASP A 82 35.29 -10.90 -16.35
CA ASP A 82 36.21 -11.20 -17.45
C ASP A 82 37.54 -11.62 -16.85
N GLY A 83 37.84 -12.91 -16.99
CA GLY A 83 39.05 -13.54 -16.49
C GLY A 83 40.29 -12.89 -17.09
N GLN A 84 41.10 -12.26 -16.24
CA GLN A 84 42.50 -11.97 -16.56
C GLN A 84 43.36 -13.14 -16.09
N ALA A 85 43.60 -14.07 -17.01
CA ALA A 85 44.75 -14.97 -16.92
C ALA A 85 45.98 -14.23 -17.45
N ASP A 86 46.93 -13.92 -16.59
CA ASP A 86 48.38 -14.06 -16.82
C ASP A 86 49.14 -14.01 -15.48
#